data_AF-A0AAF0E084-F1
#
_entry.id   AF-A0AAF0E084-F1
#
_cell.length_a   1.000
_cell.length_b   1.000
_cell.length_c   1.000
_cell.angle_alpha   90.00
_cell.angle_beta   90.00
_cell.angle_gamma   90.00
#
_symmetry.space_group_name_H-M   'P 1'
#
loop_
_entity.id
_entity.type
_entity.pdbx_description
1 polymer ?
#
loop_
_entity_poly.entity_id
_entity_poly.type
_entity_poly.pdbx_seq_one_letter_code
_entity_poly.pdbx_strand_id
1 'polypeptide(L)'
;MGATDDEVQGVREQESAWARRQAPRTLHPSLLRGARPRSTASPSQPGVFGQLAVHPGTPPNDRYHALVQRYLERLANDPAVLHRILLRIRTDAADGTRDYKTTRRVLMHELAHNEISDHPPEFKVLNSQLNNEVDAFERAHAAGTHRLQEAPTYEPPAPSGSGAYTLSSSAVDPDELEERRARILFATETRLAKLDQEINAKCGDTQASTAPPASP
;
A
#
# COMPACT_ATOMS: atom_id res chain seq x y z
N MET A 1 -20.97 39.64 47.79
CA MET A 1 -21.12 40.84 46.94
C MET A 1 -21.48 40.35 45.56
N GLY A 2 -22.72 40.59 45.12
CA GLY A 2 -23.17 40.22 43.77
C GLY A 2 -22.80 41.31 42.77
N ALA A 3 -22.85 40.95 41.48
CA ALA A 3 -22.72 41.92 40.39
C ALA A 3 -23.78 43.02 40.55
N THR A 4 -23.41 44.26 40.26
CA THR A 4 -24.34 45.40 40.34
C THR A 4 -25.39 45.29 39.24
N ASP A 5 -26.62 45.77 39.48
CA ASP A 5 -27.71 45.64 38.52
C ASP A 5 -27.37 46.28 37.15
N ASP A 6 -26.56 47.34 37.15
CA ASP A 6 -26.07 48.01 35.94
C ASP A 6 -25.12 47.11 35.12
N GLU A 7 -24.27 46.32 35.77
CA GLU A 7 -23.37 45.37 35.07
C GLU A 7 -24.17 44.23 34.43
N VAL A 8 -25.21 43.74 35.12
CA VAL A 8 -26.09 42.67 34.59
C VAL A 8 -26.87 43.18 33.37
N GLN A 9 -27.31 44.44 33.40
CA GLN A 9 -28.02 45.04 32.29
C GLN A 9 -27.11 45.26 31.07
N GLY A 10 -25.88 45.74 31.30
CA GLY A 10 -24.88 45.88 30.23
C GLY A 10 -24.54 44.56 29.53
N VAL A 11 -24.42 43.46 30.29
CA VAL A 11 -24.18 42.12 29.73
C VAL A 11 -25.36 41.64 28.89
N ARG A 12 -26.60 41.82 29.36
CA ARG A 12 -27.81 41.43 28.60
C ARG A 12 -27.94 42.20 27.28
N GLU A 13 -27.60 43.48 27.28
CA GLU A 13 -27.62 44.30 26.07
C GLU A 13 -26.57 43.82 25.06
N GLN A 14 -25.35 43.52 25.53
CA GLN A 14 -24.28 42.96 24.70
C GLN A 14 -24.66 41.60 24.11
N GLU A 15 -25.22 40.69 24.91
CA GLU A 15 -25.70 39.39 24.44
C GLU A 15 -26.81 39.53 23.39
N SER A 16 -27.77 40.43 23.62
CA SER A 16 -28.86 40.67 22.66
C SER A 16 -28.38 41.24 21.32
N ALA A 17 -27.37 42.11 21.35
CA ALA A 17 -26.76 42.67 20.16
C ALA A 17 -25.95 41.62 19.39
N TRP A 18 -25.23 40.75 20.11
CA TRP A 18 -24.51 39.63 19.53
C TRP A 18 -25.47 38.61 18.89
N ALA A 19 -26.56 38.26 19.58
CA ALA A 19 -27.60 37.37 19.07
C ALA A 19 -28.26 37.91 17.79
N ARG A 20 -28.55 39.22 17.72
CA ARG A 20 -29.12 39.85 16.51
C ARG A 20 -28.16 39.81 15.31
N ARG A 21 -26.85 39.86 15.54
CA ARG A 21 -25.83 39.78 14.47
C ARG A 21 -25.62 38.35 13.97
N GLN A 22 -25.78 37.36 14.84
CA GLN A 22 -25.64 35.95 14.48
C GLN A 22 -26.95 35.28 14.08
N ALA A 23 -28.07 35.97 14.22
CA ALA A 23 -29.36 35.45 13.81
C ALA A 23 -29.35 35.10 12.30
N PRO A 24 -29.80 33.90 11.92
CA PRO A 24 -29.82 33.47 10.53
C PRO A 24 -30.75 34.41 9.74
N ARG A 25 -30.27 34.87 8.58
CA ARG A 25 -31.02 35.78 7.72
C ARG A 25 -32.27 35.06 7.21
N THR A 26 -33.44 35.51 7.66
CA THR A 26 -34.72 34.99 7.17
C THR A 26 -34.95 35.54 5.76
N LEU A 27 -34.91 34.66 4.76
CA LEU A 27 -35.21 35.04 3.39
C LEU A 27 -36.71 35.38 3.28
N HIS A 28 -37.02 36.54 2.73
CA HIS A 28 -38.40 36.96 2.53
C HIS A 28 -39.12 36.00 1.55
N PRO A 29 -40.37 35.56 1.82
CA PRO A 29 -41.08 34.55 1.04
C PRO A 29 -41.28 34.87 -0.44
N SER A 30 -41.12 36.14 -0.85
CA SER A 30 -41.11 36.52 -2.27
C SER A 30 -39.91 35.99 -3.05
N LEU A 31 -38.79 35.68 -2.38
CA LEU A 31 -37.57 35.14 -3.01
C LEU A 31 -37.65 33.63 -3.30
N LEU A 32 -38.60 32.94 -2.68
CA LEU A 32 -38.85 31.50 -2.87
C LEU A 32 -39.89 31.22 -3.97
N ARG A 33 -40.51 32.27 -4.53
CA ARG A 33 -41.54 32.13 -5.57
C ARG A 33 -40.86 31.71 -6.90
N GLY A 34 -41.04 30.45 -7.28
CA GLY A 34 -40.45 29.87 -8.49
C GLY A 34 -39.21 29.00 -8.26
N ALA A 35 -38.73 28.88 -7.02
CA ALA A 35 -37.66 27.95 -6.67
C ALA A 35 -38.18 26.51 -6.72
N ARG A 36 -37.73 25.74 -7.71
CA ARG A 36 -37.95 24.29 -7.74
C ARG A 36 -36.90 23.62 -6.84
N PRO A 37 -37.28 22.68 -5.96
CA PRO A 37 -36.29 21.91 -5.21
C PRO A 37 -35.40 21.17 -6.20
N ARG A 38 -34.11 21.50 -6.20
CA ARG A 38 -33.13 20.79 -7.01
C ARG A 38 -32.97 19.41 -6.41
N SER A 39 -33.38 18.36 -7.13
CA SER A 39 -33.09 16.99 -6.74
C SER A 39 -31.59 16.79 -6.75
N THR A 40 -31.00 16.68 -5.56
CA THR A 40 -29.60 16.33 -5.32
C THR A 40 -29.44 14.84 -5.05
N ALA A 41 -30.33 14.00 -5.59
CA ALA A 41 -30.14 12.56 -5.56
C ALA A 41 -28.97 12.22 -6.49
N SER A 42 -27.75 12.36 -5.97
CA SER A 42 -26.58 11.70 -6.53
C SER A 42 -26.90 10.21 -6.62
N PRO A 43 -26.62 9.53 -7.74
CA PRO A 43 -26.68 8.07 -7.74
C PRO A 43 -25.85 7.58 -6.56
N SER A 44 -26.44 6.69 -5.74
CA SER A 44 -25.74 6.06 -4.63
C SER A 44 -24.39 5.61 -5.14
N GLN A 45 -23.30 6.13 -4.58
CA GLN A 45 -21.96 5.70 -4.96
C GLN A 45 -21.95 4.17 -4.89
N PRO A 46 -21.37 3.47 -5.90
CA PRO A 46 -21.24 2.03 -5.81
C PRO A 46 -20.60 1.71 -4.45
N GLY A 47 -21.17 0.71 -3.76
CA GLY A 47 -20.67 0.31 -2.44
C GLY A 47 -19.17 0.06 -2.48
N VAL A 48 -18.51 0.16 -1.32
CA VAL A 48 -17.04 0.01 -1.22
C VAL A 48 -16.54 -1.33 -1.79
N PHE A 49 -17.40 -2.36 -1.81
CA PHE A 49 -17.14 -3.63 -2.47
C PHE A 49 -17.68 -3.62 -3.91
N GLY A 50 -16.79 -3.90 -4.88
CA GLY A 50 -17.09 -3.80 -6.31
C GLY A 50 -18.10 -4.82 -6.84
N GLN A 51 -18.09 -6.07 -6.34
CA GLN A 51 -19.02 -7.11 -6.79
C GLN A 51 -19.36 -8.06 -5.64
N LEU A 52 -20.64 -8.18 -5.34
CA LEU A 52 -21.15 -9.13 -4.34
C LEU A 52 -21.50 -10.43 -5.06
N ALA A 53 -20.86 -11.54 -4.69
CA ALA A 53 -21.16 -12.86 -5.23
C ALA A 53 -21.48 -13.83 -4.10
N VAL A 54 -22.61 -14.51 -4.22
CA VAL A 54 -23.00 -15.60 -3.31
C VAL A 54 -22.17 -16.84 -3.65
N HIS A 55 -21.73 -17.57 -2.64
CA HIS A 55 -20.89 -18.76 -2.81
C HIS A 55 -21.60 -19.82 -3.70
N PRO A 56 -20.86 -20.57 -4.55
CA PRO A 56 -21.45 -21.55 -5.48
C PRO A 56 -22.30 -22.65 -4.80
N GLY A 57 -22.04 -22.92 -3.51
CA GLY A 57 -22.79 -23.90 -2.70
C GLY A 57 -24.23 -23.48 -2.37
N THR A 58 -24.59 -22.22 -2.58
CA THR A 58 -25.96 -21.69 -2.45
C THR A 58 -26.35 -21.04 -3.78
N PRO A 59 -26.66 -21.86 -4.81
CA PRO A 59 -27.05 -21.34 -6.11
C PRO A 59 -28.36 -20.55 -6.03
N PRO A 60 -28.74 -19.76 -7.05
CA PRO A 60 -29.92 -18.91 -7.03
C PRO A 60 -31.24 -19.62 -6.71
N ASN A 61 -31.30 -20.93 -6.99
CA ASN A 61 -32.48 -21.76 -6.75
C ASN A 61 -32.59 -22.30 -5.31
N ASP A 62 -31.58 -22.08 -4.46
CA ASP A 62 -31.60 -22.53 -3.07
C ASP A 62 -32.48 -21.62 -2.20
N ARG A 63 -33.19 -22.22 -1.26
CA ARG A 63 -34.11 -21.55 -0.32
C ARG A 63 -33.41 -20.48 0.54
N TYR A 64 -32.11 -20.66 0.77
CA TYR A 64 -31.29 -19.75 1.57
C TYR A 64 -30.58 -18.68 0.75
N HIS A 65 -30.57 -18.76 -0.59
CA HIS A 65 -29.84 -17.84 -1.46
C HIS A 65 -30.21 -16.38 -1.19
N ALA A 66 -31.52 -16.08 -1.15
CA ALA A 66 -32.01 -14.74 -0.84
C ALA A 66 -31.62 -14.27 0.57
N LEU A 67 -31.48 -15.19 1.54
CA LEU A 67 -31.08 -14.84 2.91
C LEU A 67 -29.58 -14.56 3.02
N VAL A 68 -28.76 -15.29 2.26
CA VAL A 68 -27.32 -15.04 2.18
C VAL A 68 -27.06 -13.73 1.44
N GLN A 69 -27.75 -13.51 0.31
CA GLN A 69 -27.62 -12.29 -0.47
C GLN A 69 -27.96 -11.04 0.36
N ARG A 70 -29.11 -10.99 1.03
CA ARG A 70 -29.47 -9.84 1.91
C ARG A 70 -28.47 -9.62 3.04
N TYR A 71 -27.84 -10.69 3.55
CA TYR A 71 -26.88 -10.61 4.64
C TYR A 71 -25.56 -10.02 4.15
N LEU A 72 -25.07 -10.50 2.99
CA LEU A 72 -23.91 -9.92 2.33
C LEU A 72 -24.15 -8.46 1.95
N GLU A 73 -25.33 -8.11 1.44
CA GLU A 73 -25.69 -6.73 1.10
C GLU A 73 -25.70 -5.86 2.36
N ARG A 74 -26.19 -6.37 3.48
CA ARG A 74 -26.16 -5.65 4.76
C ARG A 74 -24.72 -5.44 5.24
N LEU A 75 -23.88 -6.48 5.22
CA LEU A 75 -22.47 -6.38 5.62
C LEU A 75 -21.68 -5.42 4.73
N ALA A 76 -21.90 -5.49 3.42
CA ALA A 76 -21.22 -4.60 2.47
C ALA A 76 -21.61 -3.13 2.64
N ASN A 77 -22.76 -2.85 3.24
CA ASN A 77 -23.24 -1.50 3.56
C ASN A 77 -23.09 -1.15 5.05
N ASP A 78 -22.48 -2.02 5.86
CA ASP A 78 -22.33 -1.80 7.29
C ASP A 78 -21.28 -0.71 7.53
N PRO A 79 -21.61 0.38 8.25
CA PRO A 79 -20.65 1.45 8.54
C PRO A 79 -19.39 0.96 9.27
N ALA A 80 -19.46 -0.14 10.02
CA ALA A 80 -18.28 -0.76 10.65
C ALA A 80 -17.35 -1.42 9.62
N VAL A 81 -17.90 -1.89 8.49
CA VAL A 81 -17.14 -2.51 7.39
C VAL A 81 -16.70 -1.45 6.36
N LEU A 82 -17.43 -0.34 6.24
CA LEU A 82 -17.19 0.75 5.29
C LEU A 82 -16.10 1.76 5.71
N HIS A 83 -15.16 1.39 6.57
CA HIS A 83 -14.09 2.30 6.99
C HIS A 83 -13.18 2.65 5.80
N ARG A 84 -13.24 3.91 5.32
CA ARG A 84 -12.43 4.41 4.20
C ARG A 84 -11.26 5.22 4.72
N ILE A 85 -10.05 4.71 4.48
CA ILE A 85 -8.81 5.40 4.84
C ILE A 85 -8.41 6.36 3.70
N LEU A 86 -8.35 7.66 4.01
CA LEU A 86 -7.92 8.70 3.08
C LEU A 86 -6.56 9.23 3.51
N LEU A 87 -5.51 8.85 2.78
CA LEU A 87 -4.15 9.30 3.07
C LEU A 87 -3.76 10.49 2.20
N ARG A 88 -3.16 11.48 2.85
CA ARG A 88 -2.52 12.58 2.17
C ARG A 88 -1.07 12.21 1.80
N ILE A 89 -0.83 11.99 0.51
CA ILE A 89 0.50 11.59 0.01
C ILE A 89 1.34 12.78 -0.50
N ARG A 90 0.71 13.88 -0.94
CA ARG A 90 1.40 15.05 -1.51
C ARG A 90 1.68 16.14 -0.48
N THR A 91 2.74 16.92 -0.73
CA THR A 91 3.08 18.17 -0.03
C THR A 91 1.99 19.25 -0.26
N ASP A 92 1.99 20.32 0.54
CA ASP A 92 1.06 21.45 0.38
C ASP A 92 1.25 22.19 -0.94
N ALA A 93 2.49 22.29 -1.42
CA ALA A 93 2.82 22.87 -2.72
C ALA A 93 2.59 21.92 -3.90
N ALA A 94 2.18 20.67 -3.63
CA ALA A 94 1.98 19.60 -4.62
C ALA A 94 3.21 19.29 -5.50
N ASP A 95 4.39 19.76 -5.12
CA ASP A 95 5.67 19.59 -5.81
C ASP A 95 6.40 18.29 -5.44
N GLY A 96 5.95 17.58 -4.41
CA GLY A 96 6.57 16.35 -3.95
C GLY A 96 5.64 15.42 -3.16
N THR A 97 6.20 14.28 -2.76
CA THR A 97 5.55 13.31 -1.87
C THR A 97 6.00 13.52 -0.43
N ARG A 98 5.10 13.29 0.52
CA ARG A 98 5.41 13.30 1.95
C ARG A 98 6.32 12.15 2.32
N ASP A 99 7.11 12.35 3.37
CA ASP A 99 7.96 11.31 3.92
C ASP A 99 7.16 10.06 4.26
N TYR A 100 7.71 8.90 3.86
CA TYR A 100 7.10 7.60 4.07
C TYR A 100 6.78 7.36 5.56
N LYS A 101 7.73 7.67 6.45
CA LYS A 101 7.56 7.48 7.91
C LYS A 101 6.37 8.28 8.46
N THR A 102 6.18 9.50 7.98
CA THR A 102 5.09 10.38 8.42
C THR A 102 3.74 9.86 7.91
N THR A 103 3.69 9.47 6.64
CA THR A 103 2.50 8.90 6.02
C THR A 103 2.11 7.57 6.67
N ARG A 104 3.09 6.72 6.97
CA ARG A 104 2.90 5.43 7.67
C ARG A 104 2.29 5.61 9.05
N ARG A 105 2.76 6.58 9.84
CA ARG A 105 2.20 6.88 11.17
C ARG A 105 0.73 7.28 11.10
N VAL A 106 0.37 8.09 10.10
CA VAL A 106 -1.03 8.45 9.86
C VAL A 106 -1.82 7.20 9.47
N LEU A 107 -1.31 6.34 8.59
CA LEU A 107 -1.98 5.08 8.26
C LEU A 107 -2.23 4.20 9.49
N MET A 108 -1.25 4.05 10.39
CA MET A 108 -1.45 3.27 11.63
C MET A 108 -2.51 3.91 12.55
N HIS A 109 -2.56 5.25 12.59
CA HIS A 109 -3.61 5.97 13.31
C HIS A 109 -5.00 5.68 12.74
N GLU A 110 -5.17 5.74 11.41
CA GLU A 110 -6.45 5.42 10.76
C GLU A 110 -6.81 3.94 10.92
N LEU A 111 -5.84 3.02 10.88
CA LEU A 111 -6.10 1.60 11.11
C LEU A 111 -6.55 1.31 12.54
N ALA A 112 -6.04 2.03 13.54
CA ALA A 112 -6.52 1.91 14.92
C ALA A 112 -7.99 2.32 15.06
N HIS A 113 -8.49 3.20 14.17
CA HIS A 113 -9.90 3.56 14.11
C HIS A 113 -10.84 2.45 13.62
N ASN A 114 -10.31 1.33 13.11
CA ASN A 114 -11.11 0.14 12.81
C ASN A 114 -11.65 -0.54 14.09
N GLU A 115 -10.91 -0.48 15.19
CA GLU A 115 -11.35 -1.05 16.48
C GLU A 115 -11.88 0.03 17.43
N ILE A 116 -11.24 1.19 17.49
CA ILE A 116 -11.57 2.25 18.45
C ILE A 116 -11.86 3.54 17.69
N SER A 117 -13.14 3.89 17.56
CA SER A 117 -13.56 5.03 16.73
C SER A 117 -13.11 6.39 17.25
N ASP A 118 -13.17 6.63 18.57
CA ASP A 118 -12.75 7.89 19.19
C ASP A 118 -11.26 7.86 19.61
N HIS A 119 -10.79 8.89 20.32
CA HIS A 119 -9.43 8.97 20.88
C HIS A 119 -9.35 8.79 22.41
N PRO A 120 -9.91 7.72 23.00
CA PRO A 120 -9.73 7.45 24.42
C PRO A 120 -8.30 6.93 24.72
N PRO A 121 -7.90 6.78 25.99
CA PRO A 121 -6.54 6.33 26.34
C PRO A 121 -6.14 4.99 25.69
N GLU A 122 -7.10 4.08 25.51
CA GLU A 122 -6.91 2.77 24.89
C GLU A 122 -6.47 2.90 23.42
N PHE A 123 -7.01 3.89 22.69
CA PHE A 123 -6.59 4.19 21.33
C PHE A 123 -5.10 4.52 21.26
N LYS A 124 -4.61 5.34 22.21
CA LYS A 124 -3.19 5.70 22.25
C LYS A 124 -2.31 4.50 22.51
N VAL A 125 -2.75 3.58 23.36
CA VAL A 125 -2.04 2.32 23.63
C VAL A 125 -1.98 1.48 22.35
N LEU A 126 -3.12 1.23 21.69
CA LEU A 126 -3.19 0.45 20.46
C LEU A 126 -2.34 1.06 19.34
N ASN A 127 -2.52 2.36 19.07
CA ASN A 127 -1.74 3.05 18.04
C ASN A 127 -0.23 3.01 18.33
N SER A 128 0.18 3.13 19.60
CA SER A 128 1.61 3.04 19.97
C SER A 128 2.15 1.62 19.79
N GLN A 129 1.36 0.59 20.13
CA GLN A 129 1.71 -0.81 19.91
C GLN A 129 1.91 -1.10 18.42
N LEU A 130 0.94 -0.73 17.57
CA LEU A 130 1.03 -0.92 16.11
C LEU A 130 2.25 -0.22 15.50
N ASN A 131 2.52 1.03 15.90
CA ASN A 131 3.71 1.73 15.42
C ASN A 131 5.02 1.04 15.84
N ASN A 132 5.09 0.53 17.07
CA ASN A 132 6.27 -0.19 17.56
C ASN A 132 6.50 -1.52 16.81
N GLU A 133 5.43 -2.25 16.53
CA GLU A 133 5.48 -3.51 15.78
C GLU A 133 5.95 -3.28 14.34
N VAL A 134 5.40 -2.28 13.67
CA VAL A 134 5.83 -1.92 12.31
C VAL A 134 7.27 -1.41 12.30
N ASP A 135 7.67 -0.61 13.27
CA ASP A 135 9.06 -0.15 13.39
C ASP A 135 10.02 -1.32 13.69
N ALA A 136 9.60 -2.33 14.46
CA ALA A 136 10.38 -3.55 14.67
C ALA A 136 10.47 -4.39 13.40
N PHE A 137 9.36 -4.56 12.68
CA PHE A 137 9.30 -5.29 11.41
C PHE A 137 10.21 -4.64 10.36
N GLU A 138 10.13 -3.32 10.19
CA GLU A 138 10.97 -2.60 9.23
C GLU A 138 12.45 -2.69 9.58
N ARG A 139 12.81 -2.62 10.87
CA ARG A 139 14.20 -2.81 11.31
C ARG A 139 14.70 -4.22 11.03
N ALA A 140 13.90 -5.24 11.34
CA ALA A 140 14.22 -6.63 11.06
C ALA A 140 14.36 -6.88 9.55
N HIS A 141 13.46 -6.31 8.75
CA HIS A 141 13.48 -6.41 7.30
C HIS A 141 14.72 -5.71 6.71
N ALA A 142 15.05 -4.50 7.17
CA ALA A 142 16.25 -3.78 6.74
C ALA A 142 17.55 -4.48 7.16
N ALA A 143 17.55 -5.18 8.30
CA ALA A 143 18.69 -6.00 8.74
C ALA A 143 18.79 -7.31 7.94
N GLY A 144 17.66 -7.90 7.54
CA GLY A 144 17.58 -9.14 6.77
C GLY A 144 17.76 -8.96 5.27
N THR A 145 17.60 -7.75 4.73
CA THR A 145 17.96 -7.45 3.34
C THR A 145 19.48 -7.57 3.22
N HIS A 146 19.94 -8.63 2.56
CA HIS A 146 21.34 -8.78 2.16
C HIS A 146 21.74 -7.54 1.36
N ARG A 147 22.42 -6.61 2.03
CA ARG A 147 23.24 -5.61 1.36
C ARG A 147 24.14 -6.41 0.44
N LEU A 148 24.09 -6.17 -0.87
CA LEU A 148 25.14 -6.63 -1.78
C LEU A 148 26.44 -6.21 -1.10
N GLN A 149 27.14 -7.18 -0.53
CA GLN A 149 28.42 -6.90 0.10
C GLN A 149 29.24 -6.23 -0.99
N GLU A 150 29.97 -5.20 -0.59
CA GLU A 150 31.15 -4.74 -1.31
C GLU A 150 32.15 -5.89 -1.23
N ALA A 151 31.85 -7.00 -1.92
CA ALA A 151 32.82 -7.99 -2.28
C ALA A 151 33.92 -7.21 -3.02
N PRO A 152 35.20 -7.58 -2.83
CA PRO A 152 36.26 -6.98 -3.61
C PRO A 152 35.82 -7.06 -5.06
N THR A 153 35.56 -5.90 -5.67
CA THR A 153 35.29 -5.78 -7.10
C THR A 153 36.30 -6.68 -7.77
N TYR A 154 35.84 -7.67 -8.54
CA TYR A 154 36.74 -8.59 -9.21
C TYR A 154 37.76 -7.77 -10.00
N GLU A 155 38.96 -7.64 -9.44
CA GLU A 155 40.09 -7.03 -10.09
C GLU A 155 40.75 -8.19 -10.82
N PRO A 156 40.60 -8.28 -12.15
CA PRO A 156 41.20 -9.37 -12.89
C PRO A 156 42.69 -9.39 -12.57
N PRO A 157 43.30 -10.58 -12.34
CA PRO A 157 44.72 -10.64 -12.10
C PRO A 157 45.41 -9.94 -13.26
N ALA A 158 46.16 -8.88 -12.94
CA ALA A 158 46.94 -8.18 -13.94
C ALA A 158 47.76 -9.24 -14.69
N PRO A 159 47.74 -9.25 -16.04
CA PRO A 159 48.57 -10.17 -16.79
C PRO A 159 49.99 -9.96 -16.29
N SER A 160 50.61 -11.02 -15.77
CA SER A 160 52.00 -10.99 -15.35
C SER A 160 52.84 -10.76 -16.60
N GLY A 161 53.08 -9.48 -16.87
CA GLY A 161 53.55 -8.95 -18.14
C GLY A 161 53.47 -7.44 -18.05
N SER A 162 54.58 -6.82 -17.61
CA SER A 162 54.74 -5.37 -17.56
C SER A 162 54.30 -4.71 -18.85
N GLY A 163 53.23 -3.94 -18.80
CA GLY A 163 52.76 -3.16 -19.94
C GLY A 163 51.51 -2.41 -19.55
N ALA A 164 51.68 -1.13 -19.21
CA ALA A 164 50.58 -0.19 -19.11
C ALA A 164 49.70 -0.33 -20.36
N TYR A 165 48.43 -0.71 -20.18
CA TYR A 165 47.47 -0.72 -21.26
C TYR A 165 47.06 0.73 -21.55
N THR A 166 47.92 1.45 -22.26
CA THR A 166 47.48 2.63 -22.99
C THR A 166 46.43 2.16 -24.00
N LEU A 167 45.25 2.77 -23.94
CA LEU A 167 44.18 2.64 -24.92
C LEU A 167 44.67 3.18 -26.28
N SER A 168 45.54 2.42 -26.93
CA SER A 168 46.02 2.68 -28.28
C SER A 168 45.18 1.84 -29.22
N SER A 169 44.44 2.51 -30.10
CA SER A 169 43.77 1.94 -31.27
C SER A 169 44.78 1.48 -32.31
N SER A 170 45.68 0.57 -31.92
CA SER A 170 46.59 -0.08 -32.84
C SER A 170 45.87 -1.29 -33.42
N ALA A 171 45.74 -1.34 -34.74
CA ALA A 171 45.06 -2.39 -35.47
C ALA A 171 45.62 -3.77 -35.08
N VAL A 172 44.87 -4.50 -34.26
CA VAL A 172 45.09 -5.93 -34.00
C VAL A 172 44.47 -6.66 -35.18
N ASP A 173 45.21 -7.60 -35.78
CA ASP A 173 44.71 -8.42 -36.87
C ASP A 173 43.35 -9.03 -36.48
N PRO A 174 42.30 -8.87 -37.31
CA PRO A 174 40.94 -9.26 -36.96
C PRO A 174 40.85 -10.76 -36.65
N ASP A 175 41.66 -11.57 -37.33
CA ASP A 175 41.72 -13.02 -37.15
C ASP A 175 42.22 -13.41 -35.74
N GLU A 176 43.17 -12.67 -35.16
CA GLU A 176 43.68 -12.95 -33.81
C GLU A 176 42.65 -12.55 -32.72
N LEU A 177 41.87 -11.50 -32.97
CA LEU A 177 40.76 -11.08 -32.11
C LEU A 177 39.63 -12.12 -32.13
N GLU A 178 39.26 -12.61 -33.32
CA GLU A 178 38.24 -13.64 -33.50
C GLU A 178 38.66 -14.95 -32.83
N GLU A 179 39.93 -15.35 -32.95
CA GLU A 179 40.45 -16.54 -32.26
C GLU A 179 40.40 -16.40 -30.73
N ARG A 180 40.74 -15.23 -30.19
CA ARG A 180 40.64 -14.97 -28.75
C ARG A 180 39.18 -15.03 -28.27
N ARG A 181 38.25 -14.44 -29.04
CA ARG A 181 36.81 -14.53 -28.77
C ARG A 181 36.33 -15.97 -28.81
N ALA A 182 36.72 -16.75 -29.81
CA ALA A 182 36.36 -18.16 -29.94
C ALA A 182 36.85 -19.00 -28.76
N ARG A 183 38.09 -18.77 -28.29
CA ARG A 183 38.64 -19.48 -27.11
C ARG A 183 37.87 -19.14 -25.83
N ILE A 184 37.49 -17.88 -25.65
CA ILE A 184 36.69 -17.45 -24.49
C ILE A 184 35.31 -18.09 -24.56
N LEU A 185 34.63 -18.02 -25.72
CA LEU A 185 33.31 -18.62 -25.92
C LEU A 185 33.34 -20.12 -25.64
N PHE A 186 34.30 -20.85 -26.19
CA PHE A 186 34.46 -22.28 -25.97
C PHE A 186 34.69 -22.63 -24.48
N ALA A 187 35.52 -21.86 -23.78
CA ALA A 187 35.74 -22.06 -22.35
C ALA A 187 34.46 -21.80 -21.53
N THR A 188 33.68 -20.79 -21.90
CA THR A 188 32.40 -20.50 -21.25
C THR A 188 31.36 -21.58 -21.49
N GLU A 189 31.23 -22.07 -22.73
CA GLU A 189 30.32 -23.16 -23.09
C GLU A 189 30.67 -24.45 -22.35
N THR A 190 31.96 -24.78 -22.26
CA THR A 190 32.44 -25.96 -21.53
C THR A 190 32.10 -25.86 -20.03
N ARG A 191 32.24 -24.68 -19.44
CA ARG A 191 31.86 -24.44 -18.04
C ARG A 191 30.36 -24.56 -17.83
N LEU A 192 29.55 -24.02 -18.74
CA LEU A 192 28.08 -24.11 -18.70
C LEU A 192 27.62 -25.57 -18.82
N ALA A 193 28.17 -26.33 -19.77
CA ALA A 193 27.85 -27.74 -19.94
C ALA A 193 28.16 -28.58 -18.69
N LYS A 194 29.26 -28.27 -17.98
CA LYS A 194 29.59 -28.92 -16.71
C LYS A 194 28.59 -28.58 -15.61
N LEU A 195 28.16 -27.32 -15.51
CA LEU A 195 27.14 -26.90 -14.55
C LEU A 195 25.79 -27.58 -14.83
N ASP A 196 25.39 -27.68 -16.09
CA ASP A 196 24.15 -28.37 -16.48
C ASP A 196 24.20 -29.87 -16.14
N GLN A 197 25.34 -30.53 -16.32
CA GLN A 197 25.54 -31.91 -15.88
C GLN A 197 25.42 -32.04 -14.36
N GLU A 198 26.01 -31.11 -13.59
CA GLU A 198 25.90 -31.11 -12.12
C GLU A 198 24.46 -30.85 -11.65
N ILE A 199 23.70 -30.00 -12.34
CA ILE A 199 22.28 -29.74 -12.06
C ILE A 199 21.45 -30.99 -12.37
N ASN A 200 21.62 -31.60 -13.53
CA ASN A 200 20.89 -32.82 -13.90
C ASN A 200 21.21 -33.99 -12.96
N ALA A 201 22.47 -34.15 -12.56
CA ALA A 201 22.88 -35.17 -11.58
C ALA A 201 22.24 -34.94 -10.20
N LYS A 202 22.07 -33.67 -9.79
CA LYS A 202 21.42 -33.32 -8.51
C LYS A 202 19.88 -33.35 -8.56
N CYS A 203 19.28 -33.21 -9.74
CA CYS A 203 17.82 -33.23 -9.92
C CYS A 203 17.25 -34.61 -10.33
N GLY A 204 18.08 -35.60 -10.66
CA GLY A 204 17.64 -36.93 -11.08
C GLY A 204 17.07 -37.84 -9.98
N ASP A 205 17.12 -37.45 -8.70
CA ASP A 205 16.79 -38.33 -7.57
C ASP A 205 15.35 -38.18 -7.02
N THR A 206 14.42 -37.57 -7.79
CA THR A 206 13.02 -37.36 -7.34
C THR A 206 11.93 -37.93 -8.24
N GLN A 207 12.24 -38.87 -9.15
CA GLN A 207 11.21 -39.63 -9.87
C GLN A 207 11.45 -41.15 -9.82
N ALA A 208 11.19 -41.74 -8.65
CA ALA A 208 10.94 -43.18 -8.50
C ALA A 208 9.87 -43.43 -7.43
N SER A 209 8.66 -42.89 -7.63
CA SER A 209 7.49 -43.27 -6.82
C SER A 209 6.20 -43.00 -7.58
N THR A 210 5.84 -43.86 -8.52
CA THR A 210 4.43 -44.15 -8.83
C THR A 210 4.36 -45.55 -9.47
N ALA A 211 4.02 -46.55 -8.65
CA ALA A 211 3.67 -47.89 -9.12
C ALA A 211 2.24 -47.89 -9.70
N PRO A 212 1.94 -48.64 -10.77
CA PRO A 212 0.56 -48.83 -11.21
C PRO A 212 -0.12 -49.96 -10.41
N PRO A 213 -1.40 -49.83 -10.02
CA PRO A 213 -2.15 -50.95 -9.48
C PRO A 213 -2.63 -51.91 -10.59
N ALA A 214 -2.55 -53.19 -10.27
CA ALA A 214 -2.95 -54.32 -11.10
C ALA A 214 -4.47 -54.38 -11.38
N SER A 215 -4.79 -54.94 -12.55
CA SER A 215 -6.12 -55.24 -13.09
C SER A 215 -6.94 -56.21 -12.23
N PRO A 216 -8.26 -56.29 -12.45
CA PRO A 216 -8.98 -57.56 -12.53
C PRO A 216 -8.97 -58.13 -13.96
#